data_AF-A0A1X7U7I5-F1
#
_entry.id   AF-A0A1X7U7I5-F1
#
_cell.length_a   1.000
_cell.length_b   1.000
_cell.length_c   1.000
_cell.angle_alpha   90.00
_cell.angle_beta   90.00
_cell.angle_gamma   90.00
#
_symmetry.space_group_name_H-M   'P 1'
#
loop_
_entity.id
_entity.type
_entity.pdbx_description
1 polymer ?
#
loop_
_entity_poly.entity_id
_entity_poly.type
_entity_poly.pdbx_seq_one_letter_code
_entity_poly.pdbx_strand_id
1 'polypeptide(L)'
;MIMKSFLLISLLAASITVLQSATVVYVSENASNDPSCLDGGESQPCSNLTLVLDYIRSQSNTEVYIRPGHYVLSSNVRLTFEEVENVLLKGDGEGAVDITCKGYTGMSGLSFVNSSNVSIVGISFVGCGTEHNSTSLIFPIHDSSYDFHTFYASLYFESCSNISLDTISVSDSLGIAVQFYYTPDVSIIDSTFTNNSMGMSNISGGVYIEFPYCLPGANCSNTNVPVEYVTNSKCSYSVGQRDDEVFSPYFSISCKYHCPTVCYCCIRV
;
A
#
# COMPACT_ATOMS: atom_id res chain seq x y z
N MET A 1 -63.09 -29.79 16.82
CA MET A 1 -61.86 -29.03 17.15
C MET A 1 -60.70 -29.72 16.45
N ILE A 2 -60.18 -29.10 15.40
CA ILE A 2 -59.22 -29.68 14.45
C ILE A 2 -57.82 -29.48 15.02
N MET A 3 -57.13 -30.58 15.34
CA MET A 3 -55.74 -30.59 15.78
C MET A 3 -54.85 -30.44 14.55
N LYS A 4 -54.39 -29.20 14.28
CA LYS A 4 -53.47 -28.90 13.19
C LYS A 4 -52.05 -29.29 13.58
N SER A 5 -51.56 -30.29 12.85
CA SER A 5 -50.15 -30.65 12.67
C SER A 5 -49.31 -29.42 12.30
N PHE A 6 -48.23 -29.17 13.02
CA PHE A 6 -47.11 -28.33 12.58
C PHE A 6 -45.81 -29.00 13.01
N LEU A 7 -45.31 -29.88 12.14
CA LEU A 7 -43.92 -30.31 12.10
C LEU A 7 -43.07 -29.09 11.71
N LEU A 8 -42.45 -28.46 12.71
CA LEU A 8 -41.36 -27.52 12.50
C LEU A 8 -40.08 -28.34 12.26
N ILE A 9 -39.81 -28.64 10.99
CA ILE A 9 -38.49 -29.10 10.57
C ILE A 9 -37.57 -27.88 10.65
N SER A 10 -36.80 -27.83 11.73
CA SER A 10 -35.71 -26.90 11.93
C SER A 10 -34.61 -27.16 10.88
N LEU A 11 -34.67 -26.49 9.73
CA LEU A 11 -33.51 -26.32 8.86
C LEU A 11 -32.52 -25.39 9.57
N LEU A 12 -31.63 -25.97 10.37
CA LEU A 12 -30.32 -25.38 10.64
C LEU A 12 -29.50 -25.51 9.35
N ALA A 13 -29.62 -24.52 8.47
CA ALA A 13 -28.57 -24.25 7.50
C ALA A 13 -27.38 -23.72 8.30
N ALA A 14 -26.51 -24.62 8.75
CA ALA A 14 -25.19 -24.24 9.19
C ALA A 14 -24.47 -23.68 7.96
N SER A 15 -24.48 -22.36 7.82
CA SER A 15 -23.58 -21.65 6.92
C SER A 15 -22.16 -21.96 7.39
N ILE A 16 -21.55 -22.96 6.77
CA ILE A 16 -20.12 -23.21 6.91
C ILE A 16 -19.45 -22.06 6.17
N THR A 17 -19.15 -20.98 6.89
CA THR A 17 -18.12 -20.04 6.45
C THR A 17 -16.84 -20.83 6.47
N VAL A 18 -16.41 -21.30 5.29
CA VAL A 18 -15.06 -21.82 5.10
C VAL A 18 -14.14 -20.66 5.46
N LEU A 19 -13.45 -20.75 6.60
CA LEU A 19 -12.33 -19.87 6.90
C LEU A 19 -11.28 -20.22 5.84
N GLN A 20 -11.23 -19.42 4.78
CA GLN A 20 -10.20 -19.59 3.76
C GLN A 20 -8.88 -19.25 4.45
N SER A 21 -8.02 -20.25 4.62
CA SER A 21 -6.71 -20.03 5.24
C SER A 21 -5.91 -19.07 4.37
N ALA A 22 -5.10 -18.22 5.00
CA ALA A 22 -4.21 -17.35 4.26
C ALA A 22 -3.30 -18.16 3.33
N THR A 23 -3.12 -17.69 2.10
CA THR A 23 -2.06 -18.15 1.21
C THR A 23 -0.74 -17.67 1.79
N VAL A 24 0.18 -18.59 2.11
CA VAL A 24 1.47 -18.24 2.72
C VAL A 24 2.60 -18.58 1.77
N VAL A 25 3.39 -17.57 1.38
CA VAL A 25 4.51 -17.70 0.45
C VAL A 25 5.81 -17.27 1.13
N TYR A 26 6.88 -18.04 0.94
CA TYR A 26 8.20 -17.72 1.50
C TYR A 26 9.18 -17.33 0.39
N VAL A 27 10.03 -16.35 0.67
CA VAL A 27 11.04 -15.82 -0.27
C VAL A 27 12.44 -15.89 0.33
N SER A 28 13.43 -16.33 -0.46
CA SER A 28 14.82 -16.53 -0.04
C SER A 28 15.79 -16.49 -1.23
N GLU A 29 16.89 -15.71 -1.16
CA GLU A 29 17.84 -15.45 -2.28
C GLU A 29 18.37 -16.71 -3.01
N ASN A 30 18.54 -17.83 -2.30
CA ASN A 30 19.15 -19.06 -2.82
C ASN A 30 18.14 -20.20 -3.05
N ALA A 31 16.87 -19.86 -3.29
CA ALA A 31 15.78 -20.84 -3.45
C ALA A 31 15.35 -21.08 -4.91
N SER A 32 14.23 -21.77 -5.10
CA SER A 32 13.74 -22.17 -6.43
C SER A 32 13.10 -20.99 -7.17
N ASN A 33 13.28 -20.95 -8.49
CA ASN A 33 12.51 -20.08 -9.39
C ASN A 33 11.37 -20.82 -10.08
N ASP A 34 11.19 -22.11 -9.77
CA ASP A 34 10.07 -22.90 -10.28
C ASP A 34 8.77 -22.40 -9.64
N PRO A 35 7.69 -22.13 -10.41
CA PRO A 35 6.41 -21.65 -9.88
C PRO A 35 5.80 -22.53 -8.78
N SER A 36 6.19 -23.81 -8.67
CA SER A 36 5.80 -24.67 -7.55
C SER A 36 6.23 -24.13 -6.17
N CYS A 37 7.17 -23.19 -6.10
CA CYS A 37 7.53 -22.52 -4.85
C CYS A 37 6.40 -21.65 -4.27
N LEU A 38 5.44 -21.21 -5.09
CA LEU A 38 4.32 -20.36 -4.66
C LEU A 38 3.39 -21.08 -3.68
N ASP A 39 3.27 -22.41 -3.81
CA ASP A 39 2.51 -23.28 -2.90
C ASP A 39 3.43 -24.13 -2.00
N GLY A 40 4.74 -23.89 -2.07
CA GLY A 40 5.78 -24.72 -1.46
C GLY A 40 5.98 -24.51 0.05
N GLY A 41 5.40 -23.44 0.59
CA GLY A 41 5.58 -23.05 1.99
C GLY A 41 7.05 -22.85 2.37
N GLU A 42 7.36 -23.02 3.66
CA GLU A 42 8.70 -22.76 4.18
C GLU A 42 9.76 -23.76 3.67
N SER A 43 9.35 -24.98 3.32
CA SER A 43 10.24 -26.04 2.83
C SER A 43 10.68 -25.81 1.37
N GLN A 44 9.94 -25.02 0.60
CA GLN A 44 10.25 -24.70 -0.79
C GLN A 44 9.98 -23.22 -1.10
N PRO A 45 10.83 -22.29 -0.59
CA PRO A 45 10.68 -20.87 -0.84
C PRO A 45 10.98 -20.50 -2.30
N CYS A 46 10.44 -19.36 -2.74
CA CYS A 46 10.77 -18.74 -4.02
C CYS A 46 12.03 -17.89 -3.91
N SER A 47 12.87 -17.82 -4.95
CA SER A 47 13.99 -16.86 -5.00
C SER A 47 13.66 -15.56 -5.70
N ASN A 48 12.73 -15.57 -6.66
CA ASN A 48 12.32 -14.36 -7.37
C ASN A 48 11.16 -13.65 -6.68
N LEU A 49 11.47 -12.56 -5.98
CA LEU A 49 10.45 -11.72 -5.33
C LEU A 49 9.47 -11.09 -6.34
N THR A 50 9.92 -10.73 -7.54
CA THR A 50 9.02 -10.15 -8.56
C THR A 50 7.96 -11.16 -8.98
N LEU A 51 8.31 -12.45 -9.10
CA LEU A 51 7.35 -13.53 -9.39
C LEU A 51 6.29 -13.63 -8.28
N VAL A 52 6.71 -13.59 -7.01
CA VAL A 52 5.80 -13.68 -5.87
C VAL A 52 4.87 -12.48 -5.82
N LEU A 53 5.40 -11.26 -5.96
CA LEU A 53 4.58 -10.06 -5.95
C LEU A 53 3.59 -10.00 -7.13
N ASP A 54 3.98 -10.48 -8.32
CA ASP A 54 3.08 -10.59 -9.47
C ASP A 54 1.99 -11.65 -9.26
N TYR A 55 2.31 -12.77 -8.59
CA TYR A 55 1.34 -13.81 -8.25
C TYR A 55 0.27 -13.31 -7.26
N ILE A 56 0.67 -12.59 -6.21
CA ILE A 56 -0.27 -12.17 -5.15
C ILE A 56 -1.03 -10.88 -5.50
N ARG A 57 -0.72 -10.21 -6.62
CA ARG A 57 -1.28 -8.89 -6.96
C ARG A 57 -2.81 -8.83 -7.07
N SER A 58 -3.44 -9.99 -7.26
CA SER A 58 -4.89 -10.15 -7.35
C SER A 58 -5.41 -11.19 -6.34
N GLN A 59 -4.68 -11.41 -5.24
CA GLN A 59 -5.04 -12.39 -4.22
C GLN A 59 -5.20 -11.72 -2.86
N SER A 60 -6.35 -11.95 -2.24
CA SER A 60 -6.63 -11.58 -0.85
C SER A 60 -6.22 -12.70 0.10
N ASN A 61 -6.11 -12.38 1.39
CA ASN A 61 -5.71 -13.29 2.45
C ASN A 61 -4.35 -13.92 2.15
N THR A 62 -3.32 -13.08 1.94
CA THR A 62 -1.99 -13.55 1.56
C THR A 62 -0.92 -13.00 2.50
N GLU A 63 -0.01 -13.88 2.90
CA GLU A 63 1.15 -13.55 3.73
C GLU A 63 2.43 -13.94 3.00
N VAL A 64 3.35 -12.98 2.86
CA VAL A 64 4.66 -13.19 2.25
C VAL A 64 5.74 -12.96 3.29
N TYR A 65 6.50 -14.01 3.57
CA TYR A 65 7.63 -14.02 4.50
C TYR A 65 8.93 -13.98 3.70
N ILE A 66 9.69 -12.90 3.84
CA ILE A 66 10.90 -12.63 3.07
C ILE A 66 12.10 -12.79 4.01
N ARG A 67 12.92 -13.82 3.78
CA ARG A 67 14.13 -14.04 4.58
C ARG A 67 15.17 -12.93 4.36
N PRO A 68 16.07 -12.67 5.32
CA PRO A 68 17.10 -11.64 5.18
C PRO A 68 17.93 -11.85 3.92
N GLY A 69 18.23 -10.77 3.22
CA GLY A 69 18.88 -10.81 1.92
C GLY A 69 18.59 -9.59 1.06
N HIS A 70 19.18 -9.56 -0.12
CA HIS A 70 19.06 -8.50 -1.11
C HIS A 70 18.24 -8.96 -2.33
N TYR A 71 17.04 -8.38 -2.46
CA TYR A 71 16.12 -8.69 -3.53
C TYR A 71 16.07 -7.55 -4.53
N VAL A 72 16.03 -7.89 -5.82
CA VAL A 72 15.95 -6.90 -6.89
C VAL A 72 14.61 -7.03 -7.59
N LEU A 73 13.86 -5.93 -7.65
CA LEU A 73 12.66 -5.85 -8.47
C LEU A 73 13.03 -5.54 -9.92
N SER A 74 12.42 -6.26 -10.85
CA SER A 74 12.65 -6.06 -12.29
C SER A 74 12.08 -4.71 -12.76
N SER A 75 12.89 -3.94 -13.48
CA SER A 75 12.70 -2.51 -13.80
C SER A 75 11.53 -2.16 -14.75
N ASN A 76 10.69 -3.14 -15.07
CA ASN A 76 9.72 -3.12 -16.16
C ASN A 76 8.35 -3.67 -15.76
N VAL A 77 8.16 -4.01 -14.49
CA VAL A 77 6.88 -4.49 -13.96
C VAL A 77 6.31 -3.42 -13.03
N ARG A 78 5.13 -2.90 -13.40
CA ARG A 78 4.30 -2.09 -12.49
C ARG A 78 3.58 -3.04 -11.55
N LEU A 79 3.92 -3.01 -10.27
CA LEU A 79 3.32 -3.88 -9.26
C LEU A 79 2.15 -3.15 -8.59
N THR A 80 1.01 -3.20 -9.28
CA THR A 80 -0.27 -2.69 -8.76
C THR A 80 -1.12 -3.84 -8.24
N PHE A 81 -1.54 -3.71 -6.98
CA PHE A 81 -2.42 -4.60 -6.26
C PHE A 81 -3.80 -3.92 -6.21
N GLU A 82 -4.78 -4.50 -6.88
CA GLU A 82 -6.12 -3.92 -7.03
C GLU A 82 -7.13 -4.78 -6.28
N GLU A 83 -7.95 -4.15 -5.44
CA GLU A 83 -9.06 -4.80 -4.72
C GLU A 83 -8.62 -6.00 -3.85
N VAL A 84 -7.39 -5.95 -3.30
CA VAL A 84 -6.89 -7.00 -2.40
C VAL A 84 -7.19 -6.67 -0.93
N GLU A 85 -7.41 -7.71 -0.15
CA GLU A 85 -7.67 -7.61 1.29
C GLU A 85 -6.74 -8.54 2.08
N ASN A 86 -6.35 -8.14 3.29
CA ASN A 86 -5.55 -8.96 4.21
C ASN A 86 -4.22 -9.43 3.58
N VAL A 87 -3.38 -8.46 3.21
CA VAL A 87 -2.06 -8.71 2.60
C VAL A 87 -0.97 -8.34 3.61
N LEU A 88 -0.08 -9.29 3.90
CA LEU A 88 1.10 -9.08 4.74
C LEU A 88 2.37 -9.30 3.92
N LEU A 89 3.26 -8.29 3.90
CA LEU A 89 4.64 -8.43 3.43
C LEU A 89 5.56 -8.25 4.63
N LYS A 90 6.33 -9.28 5.00
CA LYS A 90 7.09 -9.28 6.24
C LYS A 90 8.52 -9.79 6.06
N GLY A 91 9.49 -9.04 6.59
CA GLY A 91 10.84 -9.54 6.82
C GLY A 91 10.85 -10.63 7.90
N ASP A 92 11.38 -11.80 7.56
CA ASP A 92 11.30 -13.02 8.37
C ASP A 92 12.68 -13.46 8.89
N GLY A 93 12.99 -13.13 10.16
CA GLY A 93 14.21 -13.56 10.85
C GLY A 93 15.09 -12.40 11.33
N GLU A 94 16.26 -12.75 11.88
CA GLU A 94 17.25 -11.79 12.37
C GLU A 94 18.17 -11.34 11.22
N GLY A 95 17.84 -10.21 10.59
CA GLY A 95 18.67 -9.61 9.54
C GLY A 95 17.90 -8.60 8.69
N ALA A 96 18.61 -7.91 7.79
CA ALA A 96 18.01 -6.92 6.90
C ALA A 96 17.39 -7.59 5.66
N VAL A 97 16.22 -7.11 5.26
CA VAL A 97 15.57 -7.42 3.98
C VAL A 97 15.61 -6.16 3.12
N ASP A 98 16.45 -6.17 2.09
CA ASP A 98 16.63 -5.02 1.22
C ASP A 98 16.02 -5.31 -0.16
N ILE A 99 15.00 -4.55 -0.53
CA ILE A 99 14.38 -4.57 -1.85
C ILE A 99 14.89 -3.38 -2.64
N THR A 100 15.70 -3.64 -3.66
CA THR A 100 16.23 -2.61 -4.56
C THR A 100 15.48 -2.61 -5.88
N CYS A 101 15.03 -1.43 -6.29
CA CYS A 101 14.46 -1.21 -7.61
C CYS A 101 15.57 -0.74 -8.57
N LYS A 102 15.93 -1.57 -9.55
CA LYS A 102 16.99 -1.21 -10.50
C LYS A 102 16.46 -0.30 -11.61
N GLY A 103 17.19 0.78 -11.89
CA GLY A 103 17.15 1.49 -13.18
C GLY A 103 16.86 2.99 -13.06
N TYR A 104 17.64 3.80 -13.78
CA TYR A 104 17.35 5.24 -13.98
C TYR A 104 16.07 5.49 -14.81
N THR A 105 15.52 4.44 -15.42
CA THR A 105 14.19 4.38 -16.06
C THR A 105 13.20 3.53 -15.27
N GLY A 106 13.58 3.09 -14.06
CA GLY A 106 12.95 2.02 -13.30
C GLY A 106 11.65 2.48 -12.65
N MET A 107 10.53 2.04 -13.24
CA MET A 107 9.17 2.30 -12.77
C MET A 107 8.72 1.24 -11.76
N SER A 108 9.59 0.88 -10.82
CA SER A 108 9.35 -0.22 -9.89
C SER A 108 9.12 0.34 -8.50
N GLY A 109 7.95 0.04 -7.96
CA GLY A 109 7.41 0.46 -6.68
C GLY A 109 6.11 -0.32 -6.47
N LEU A 110 5.58 -0.30 -5.25
CA LEU A 110 4.36 -1.04 -4.92
C LEU A 110 3.18 -0.08 -4.84
N SER A 111 2.09 -0.45 -5.48
CA SER A 111 0.89 0.39 -5.55
C SER A 111 -0.32 -0.42 -5.14
N PHE A 112 -1.05 0.03 -4.13
CA PHE A 112 -2.29 -0.58 -3.68
C PHE A 112 -3.45 0.35 -4.02
N VAL A 113 -4.48 -0.18 -4.68
CA VAL A 113 -5.66 0.58 -5.11
C VAL A 113 -6.90 -0.16 -4.64
N ASN A 114 -7.83 0.57 -4.00
CA ASN A 114 -9.08 0.02 -3.46
C ASN A 114 -8.86 -1.21 -2.55
N SER A 115 -7.77 -1.21 -1.78
CA SER A 115 -7.33 -2.37 -1.00
C SER A 115 -7.49 -2.14 0.50
N SER A 116 -7.56 -3.21 1.31
CA SER A 116 -7.71 -3.08 2.76
C SER A 116 -6.85 -4.06 3.57
N ASN A 117 -6.55 -3.69 4.82
CA ASN A 117 -5.78 -4.52 5.75
C ASN A 117 -4.41 -4.93 5.17
N VAL A 118 -3.67 -3.94 4.67
CA VAL A 118 -2.33 -4.15 4.10
C VAL A 118 -1.27 -3.82 5.14
N SER A 119 -0.36 -4.76 5.40
CA SER A 119 0.73 -4.60 6.35
C SER A 119 2.08 -4.87 5.70
N ILE A 120 3.03 -3.94 5.87
CA ILE A 120 4.42 -4.08 5.42
C ILE A 120 5.32 -3.92 6.64
N VAL A 121 6.12 -4.94 6.94
CA VAL A 121 6.86 -5.03 8.21
C VAL A 121 8.32 -5.42 7.98
N GLY A 122 9.26 -4.62 8.52
CA GLY A 122 10.68 -5.01 8.57
C GLY A 122 11.38 -5.10 7.21
N ILE A 123 11.01 -4.23 6.25
CA ILE A 123 11.52 -4.24 4.88
C ILE A 123 12.10 -2.88 4.52
N SER A 124 13.27 -2.88 3.88
CA SER A 124 13.91 -1.69 3.32
C SER A 124 13.66 -1.62 1.80
N PHE A 125 13.17 -0.49 1.31
CA PHE A 125 12.99 -0.20 -0.12
C PHE A 125 14.01 0.85 -0.56
N VAL A 126 14.83 0.52 -1.55
CA VAL A 126 15.92 1.40 -2.02
C VAL A 126 15.76 1.70 -3.51
N GLY A 127 15.76 2.98 -3.86
CA GLY A 127 15.73 3.41 -5.26
C GLY A 127 14.39 3.17 -5.96
N CYS A 128 13.32 2.93 -5.21
CA CYS A 128 12.01 2.57 -5.76
C CYS A 128 11.17 3.80 -6.13
N GLY A 129 10.35 3.68 -7.17
CA GLY A 129 9.44 4.71 -7.64
C GLY A 129 8.64 4.26 -8.85
N THR A 130 7.32 4.25 -8.74
CA THR A 130 6.41 4.08 -9.88
C THR A 130 5.75 5.41 -10.20
N GLU A 131 5.54 5.70 -11.48
CA GLU A 131 4.85 6.90 -11.94
C GLU A 131 3.33 6.81 -11.68
N HIS A 132 2.77 7.88 -11.13
CA HIS A 132 1.35 8.05 -10.85
C HIS A 132 0.86 9.40 -11.38
N ASN A 133 -0.41 9.43 -11.80
CA ASN A 133 -1.10 10.69 -12.07
C ASN A 133 -1.44 11.37 -10.75
N SER A 134 -1.34 12.70 -10.70
CA SER A 134 -1.87 13.50 -9.59
C SER A 134 -3.34 13.86 -9.82
N THR A 135 -3.89 14.59 -8.85
CA THR A 135 -5.22 15.22 -8.92
C THR A 135 -5.21 16.56 -9.65
N SER A 136 -4.02 17.07 -10.03
CA SER A 136 -3.85 18.38 -10.66
C SER A 136 -3.78 18.25 -12.19
N LEU A 137 -4.67 19.00 -12.86
CA LEU A 137 -4.71 19.07 -14.32
C LEU A 137 -3.61 20.00 -14.87
N ILE A 138 -2.95 19.54 -15.93
CA ILE A 138 -2.19 20.37 -16.84
C ILE A 138 -3.20 20.94 -17.84
N PHE A 139 -3.40 22.26 -17.84
CA PHE A 139 -4.17 22.93 -18.88
C PHE A 139 -3.27 23.20 -20.08
N PRO A 140 -3.43 22.51 -21.23
CA PRO A 140 -2.64 22.86 -22.40
C PRO A 140 -3.10 24.20 -22.94
N ILE A 141 -2.15 25.03 -23.35
CA ILE A 141 -2.41 26.35 -23.93
C ILE A 141 -3.05 26.22 -25.33
N HIS A 142 -2.97 25.05 -25.97
CA HIS A 142 -3.30 24.86 -27.39
C HIS A 142 -4.02 23.55 -27.78
N ASP A 143 -4.38 22.67 -26.85
CA ASP A 143 -5.10 21.43 -27.18
C ASP A 143 -6.19 21.13 -26.15
N SER A 144 -7.26 20.50 -26.61
CA SER A 144 -8.45 20.11 -25.83
C SER A 144 -8.27 18.82 -25.03
N SER A 145 -7.05 18.27 -24.99
CA SER A 145 -6.67 17.11 -24.22
C SER A 145 -6.27 17.51 -22.79
N TYR A 146 -7.01 17.03 -21.80
CA TYR A 146 -6.60 17.19 -20.40
C TYR A 146 -5.48 16.19 -20.10
N ASP A 147 -4.33 16.68 -19.62
CA ASP A 147 -3.26 15.85 -19.09
C ASP A 147 -3.13 16.08 -17.58
N PHE A 148 -2.57 15.13 -16.83
CA PHE A 148 -2.37 15.25 -15.38
C PHE A 148 -0.90 15.47 -15.07
N HIS A 149 -0.60 16.25 -14.05
CA HIS A 149 0.77 16.27 -13.52
C HIS A 149 1.10 14.87 -13.00
N THR A 150 2.23 14.30 -13.42
CA THR A 150 2.72 13.02 -12.89
C THR A 150 3.71 13.23 -11.75
N PHE A 151 3.79 12.24 -10.87
CA PHE A 151 4.79 12.16 -9.82
C PHE A 151 5.20 10.70 -9.62
N TYR A 152 6.24 10.45 -8.83
CA TYR A 152 6.72 9.11 -8.53
C TYR A 152 6.58 8.81 -7.05
N ALA A 153 6.18 7.58 -6.71
CA ALA A 153 6.12 7.11 -5.33
C ALA A 153 6.69 5.68 -5.21
N SER A 154 7.49 5.40 -4.16
CA SER A 154 7.96 4.03 -3.90
C SER A 154 6.84 3.13 -3.43
N LEU A 155 6.03 3.62 -2.49
CA LEU A 155 4.82 3.00 -2.00
C LEU A 155 3.64 3.95 -2.26
N TYR A 156 2.61 3.47 -2.92
CA TYR A 156 1.43 4.24 -3.28
C TYR A 156 0.17 3.54 -2.78
N PHE A 157 -0.71 4.27 -2.10
CA PHE A 157 -1.98 3.77 -1.60
C PHE A 157 -3.09 4.71 -2.05
N GLU A 158 -4.06 4.20 -2.79
CA GLU A 158 -5.23 4.97 -3.26
C GLU A 158 -6.52 4.30 -2.83
N SER A 159 -7.39 5.06 -2.16
CA SER A 159 -8.70 4.60 -1.71
C SER A 159 -8.62 3.32 -0.86
N CYS A 160 -7.53 3.19 -0.08
CA CYS A 160 -7.27 2.03 0.74
C CYS A 160 -7.76 2.22 2.19
N SER A 161 -7.79 1.18 3.02
CA SER A 161 -8.07 1.34 4.46
C SER A 161 -7.30 0.36 5.34
N ASN A 162 -7.05 0.74 6.59
CA ASN A 162 -6.32 -0.05 7.58
C ASN A 162 -4.92 -0.48 7.06
N ILE A 163 -4.05 0.50 6.84
CA ILE A 163 -2.69 0.30 6.33
C ILE A 163 -1.69 0.40 7.47
N SER A 164 -0.79 -0.58 7.58
CA SER A 164 0.26 -0.61 8.60
C SER A 164 1.64 -0.71 7.95
N LEU A 165 2.50 0.27 8.24
CA LEU A 165 3.91 0.28 7.89
C LEU A 165 4.72 0.24 9.18
N ASP A 166 5.39 -0.87 9.44
CA ASP A 166 6.10 -1.09 10.71
C ASP A 166 7.57 -1.45 10.46
N THR A 167 8.48 -0.70 11.07
CA THR A 167 9.92 -0.94 10.97
C THR A 167 10.39 -1.01 9.51
N ILE A 168 9.79 -0.19 8.63
CA ILE A 168 10.21 -0.12 7.22
C ILE A 168 11.23 1.00 7.03
N SER A 169 12.06 0.87 5.99
CA SER A 169 12.85 2.00 5.50
C SER A 169 12.56 2.24 4.03
N VAL A 170 12.49 3.50 3.61
CA VAL A 170 12.44 3.86 2.19
C VAL A 170 13.50 4.92 1.93
N SER A 171 14.48 4.59 1.08
CA SER A 171 15.56 5.50 0.75
C SER A 171 15.78 5.67 -0.74
N ASP A 172 16.35 6.83 -1.08
CA ASP A 172 16.81 7.16 -2.44
C ASP A 172 15.70 7.02 -3.50
N SER A 173 14.44 7.26 -3.11
CA SER A 173 13.32 7.13 -4.05
C SER A 173 13.37 8.14 -5.18
N LEU A 174 12.78 7.78 -6.32
CA LEU A 174 12.64 8.64 -7.50
C LEU A 174 11.60 9.77 -7.33
N GLY A 175 11.16 10.06 -6.10
CA GLY A 175 10.13 11.06 -5.80
C GLY A 175 9.71 11.04 -4.33
N ILE A 176 8.48 10.60 -4.08
CA ILE A 176 7.88 10.44 -2.75
C ILE A 176 8.21 9.04 -2.23
N ALA A 177 8.56 8.88 -0.95
CA ALA A 177 8.69 7.53 -0.38
C ALA A 177 7.34 6.83 -0.23
N VAL A 178 6.37 7.48 0.41
CA VAL A 178 5.02 6.93 0.61
C VAL A 178 3.95 7.96 0.31
N GLN A 179 3.02 7.63 -0.58
CA GLN A 179 1.85 8.45 -0.94
C GLN A 179 0.56 7.77 -0.49
N PHE A 180 -0.30 8.51 0.20
CA PHE A 180 -1.65 8.12 0.56
C PHE A 180 -2.68 9.05 -0.09
N TYR A 181 -3.57 8.49 -0.88
CA TYR A 181 -4.75 9.16 -1.44
C TYR A 181 -6.00 8.52 -0.86
N TYR A 182 -6.88 9.30 -0.21
CA TYR A 182 -8.12 8.81 0.38
C TYR A 182 -7.95 7.53 1.22
N THR A 183 -6.87 7.46 1.99
CA THR A 183 -6.52 6.26 2.74
C THR A 183 -6.63 6.54 4.24
N PRO A 184 -7.82 6.34 4.86
CA PRO A 184 -7.97 6.41 6.30
C PRO A 184 -7.29 5.23 7.03
N ASP A 185 -7.14 5.40 8.35
CA ASP A 185 -6.64 4.37 9.27
C ASP A 185 -5.25 3.85 8.87
N VAL A 186 -4.27 4.75 8.95
CA VAL A 186 -2.87 4.46 8.62
C VAL A 186 -2.02 4.50 9.87
N SER A 187 -1.20 3.47 10.07
CA SER A 187 -0.20 3.40 11.13
C SER A 187 1.19 3.32 10.52
N ILE A 188 2.09 4.20 10.94
CA ILE A 188 3.51 4.20 10.56
C ILE A 188 4.32 4.14 11.85
N ILE A 189 4.98 3.02 12.11
CA ILE A 189 5.69 2.76 13.37
C ILE A 189 7.15 2.45 13.05
N ASP A 190 8.08 3.03 13.81
CA ASP A 190 9.52 2.73 13.78
C ASP A 190 10.14 2.78 12.37
N SER A 191 9.59 3.63 11.49
CA SER A 191 9.93 3.66 10.07
C SER A 191 10.77 4.88 9.70
N THR A 192 11.61 4.73 8.68
CA THR A 192 12.56 5.78 8.25
C THR A 192 12.43 6.11 6.77
N PHE A 193 12.50 7.39 6.43
CA PHE A 193 12.36 7.87 5.04
C PHE A 193 13.52 8.84 4.73
N THR A 194 14.50 8.42 3.93
CA THR A 194 15.74 9.18 3.75
C THR A 194 16.09 9.44 2.29
N ASN A 195 16.60 10.64 1.97
CA ASN A 195 17.07 11.01 0.63
C ASN A 195 16.07 10.78 -0.52
N ASN A 196 14.78 10.94 -0.25
CA ASN A 196 13.69 10.73 -1.21
C ASN A 196 13.45 12.00 -2.03
N SER A 197 14.21 12.19 -3.09
CA SER A 197 14.11 13.35 -3.98
C SER A 197 14.78 13.17 -5.35
N MET A 198 15.03 11.94 -5.79
CA MET A 198 15.84 11.73 -6.99
C MET A 198 15.09 12.04 -8.29
N GLY A 199 15.36 13.23 -8.84
CA GLY A 199 15.73 13.41 -10.25
C GLY A 199 14.64 13.58 -11.32
N MET A 200 13.36 13.26 -11.08
CA MET A 200 12.34 13.34 -12.16
C MET A 200 11.02 14.01 -11.78
N SER A 201 10.72 14.25 -10.49
CA SER A 201 9.45 14.85 -10.07
C SER A 201 9.63 16.21 -9.40
N ASN A 202 8.69 17.13 -9.66
CA ASN A 202 8.55 18.39 -8.92
C ASN A 202 8.01 18.18 -7.49
N ILE A 203 7.55 16.97 -7.16
CA ILE A 203 7.04 16.59 -5.84
C ILE A 203 7.92 15.46 -5.30
N SER A 204 8.54 15.70 -4.15
CA SER A 204 9.43 14.75 -3.48
C SER A 204 9.33 14.88 -1.97
N GLY A 205 9.69 13.82 -1.25
CA GLY A 205 9.68 13.81 0.21
C GLY A 205 9.47 12.43 0.82
N GLY A 206 9.31 12.38 2.15
CA GLY A 206 9.06 11.16 2.90
C GLY A 206 7.62 10.66 2.71
N VAL A 207 6.71 11.14 3.55
CA VAL A 207 5.31 10.71 3.57
C VAL A 207 4.41 11.85 3.11
N TYR A 208 3.51 11.57 2.18
CA TYR A 208 2.52 12.52 1.68
C TYR A 208 1.11 11.94 1.79
N ILE A 209 0.21 12.72 2.38
CA ILE A 209 -1.19 12.32 2.62
C ILE A 209 -2.09 13.38 1.98
N GLU A 210 -2.93 12.95 1.04
CA GLU A 210 -3.88 13.81 0.36
C GLU A 210 -5.31 13.25 0.46
N PHE A 211 -6.23 14.12 0.86
CA PHE A 211 -7.67 13.91 0.75
C PHE A 211 -8.20 14.88 -0.29
N PRO A 212 -8.05 14.54 -1.57
CA PRO A 212 -8.47 15.44 -2.63
C PRO A 212 -9.99 15.53 -2.68
N TYR A 213 -10.50 16.33 -3.61
CA TYR A 213 -11.93 16.35 -3.95
C TYR A 213 -12.24 15.40 -5.13
N CYS A 214 -11.21 14.77 -5.70
CA CYS A 214 -11.23 14.03 -6.95
C CYS A 214 -10.25 12.86 -6.88
N LEU A 215 -10.55 11.73 -7.54
CA LEU A 215 -9.56 10.66 -7.69
C LEU A 215 -8.42 11.09 -8.62
N PRO A 216 -7.17 10.67 -8.36
CA PRO A 216 -6.06 10.91 -9.28
C PRO A 216 -6.38 10.41 -10.71
N GLY A 217 -6.05 11.20 -11.73
CA GLY A 217 -6.38 10.87 -13.13
C GLY A 217 -7.85 10.97 -13.54
N ALA A 218 -8.77 11.40 -12.65
CA ALA A 218 -10.18 11.58 -12.98
C ALA A 218 -10.52 13.03 -13.38
N ASN A 219 -11.40 13.22 -14.37
CA ASN A 219 -11.91 14.54 -14.74
C ASN A 219 -13.10 14.91 -13.86
N CYS A 220 -12.83 15.66 -12.79
CA CYS A 220 -13.85 16.06 -11.82
C CYS A 220 -14.59 17.36 -12.15
N SER A 221 -14.66 17.75 -13.43
CA SER A 221 -15.41 18.94 -13.86
C SER A 221 -16.93 18.80 -13.71
N ASN A 222 -17.45 17.58 -13.49
CA ASN A 222 -18.90 17.29 -13.46
C ASN A 222 -19.36 16.26 -12.41
N THR A 223 -18.50 15.81 -11.50
CA THR A 223 -18.88 14.79 -10.51
C THR A 223 -19.21 15.45 -9.18
N ASN A 224 -20.49 15.41 -8.80
CA ASN A 224 -20.91 15.48 -7.40
C ASN A 224 -20.31 14.26 -6.70
N VAL A 225 -19.04 14.35 -6.26
CA VAL A 225 -18.49 13.36 -5.34
C VAL A 225 -19.37 13.42 -4.10
N PRO A 226 -19.96 12.29 -3.65
CA PRO A 226 -20.82 12.29 -2.48
C PRO A 226 -20.03 12.86 -1.29
N VAL A 227 -20.49 13.99 -0.77
CA VAL A 227 -19.94 14.67 0.42
C VAL A 227 -19.89 13.72 1.64
N GLU A 228 -20.60 12.58 1.59
CA GLU A 228 -20.57 11.53 2.61
C GLU A 228 -19.17 10.94 2.89
N TYR A 229 -18.25 10.91 1.91
CA TYR A 229 -16.88 10.44 2.15
C TYR A 229 -16.00 11.47 2.89
N VAL A 230 -16.41 12.74 2.86
CA VAL A 230 -15.66 13.88 3.43
C VAL A 230 -16.10 14.17 4.87
N THR A 231 -17.30 13.75 5.29
CA THR A 231 -17.88 14.16 6.57
C THR A 231 -17.93 13.09 7.66
N ASN A 232 -17.78 11.80 7.33
CA ASN A 232 -17.93 10.70 8.31
C ASN A 232 -16.67 9.87 8.57
N SER A 233 -15.58 10.12 7.84
CA SER A 233 -14.33 9.39 7.96
C SER A 233 -13.48 9.98 9.10
N LYS A 234 -13.53 9.40 10.30
CA LYS A 234 -12.48 9.65 11.30
C LYS A 234 -11.19 9.08 10.75
N CYS A 235 -10.34 9.92 10.17
CA CYS A 235 -9.02 9.47 9.72
C CYS A 235 -8.09 9.47 10.93
N SER A 236 -7.60 8.29 11.32
CA SER A 236 -6.56 8.16 12.34
C SER A 236 -5.21 7.92 11.66
N TYR A 237 -4.26 8.82 11.89
CA TYR A 237 -2.85 8.60 11.59
C TYR A 237 -2.07 8.48 12.89
N SER A 238 -1.37 7.37 13.09
CA SER A 238 -0.43 7.17 14.19
C SER A 238 0.98 7.08 13.64
N VAL A 239 1.84 8.04 14.01
CA VAL A 239 3.28 7.98 13.78
C VAL A 239 3.99 7.80 15.12
N GLY A 240 4.73 6.71 15.28
CA GLY A 240 5.48 6.38 16.51
C GLY A 240 6.95 6.03 16.24
N GLN A 241 7.84 6.43 17.15
CA GLN A 241 9.25 6.03 17.18
C GLN A 241 9.57 5.40 18.55
N ARG A 242 10.45 4.39 18.58
CA ARG A 242 10.92 3.72 19.81
C ARG A 242 11.80 4.64 20.67
N ASP A 243 11.51 4.73 21.96
CA ASP A 243 12.05 5.69 22.95
C ASP A 243 13.55 5.53 23.32
N ASP A 244 14.36 4.78 22.57
CA ASP A 244 15.75 4.47 22.94
C ASP A 244 16.78 5.53 22.50
N GLU A 245 16.38 6.52 21.70
CA GLU A 245 17.18 7.72 21.42
C GLU A 245 16.36 8.97 21.80
N VAL A 246 17.01 9.92 22.49
CA VAL A 246 16.40 11.09 23.15
C VAL A 246 15.80 12.08 22.12
N PHE A 247 14.70 11.73 21.45
CA PHE A 247 13.79 12.61 20.73
C PHE A 247 12.45 11.86 20.49
N SER A 248 11.54 11.88 21.47
CA SER A 248 10.12 11.61 21.21
C SER A 248 9.40 12.95 21.03
N PRO A 249 8.55 13.06 19.99
CA PRO A 249 7.15 12.86 20.27
C PRO A 249 6.50 11.90 19.27
N TYR A 250 5.66 11.00 19.78
CA TYR A 250 4.55 10.44 19.02
C TYR A 250 3.76 11.59 18.36
N PHE A 251 3.79 11.68 17.03
CA PHE A 251 2.88 12.56 16.30
C PHE A 251 1.67 11.74 15.87
N SER A 252 0.59 11.80 16.67
CA SER A 252 -0.73 11.43 16.16
C SER A 252 -1.29 12.62 15.40
N ILE A 253 -1.40 12.50 14.07
CA ILE A 253 -2.16 13.47 13.29
C ILE A 253 -3.61 13.02 13.26
N SER A 254 -4.39 13.53 14.22
CA SER A 254 -5.84 13.45 14.14
C SER A 254 -6.36 14.63 13.32
N CYS A 255 -6.59 14.41 12.03
CA CYS A 255 -7.26 15.39 11.18
C CYS A 255 -8.74 15.48 11.57
N LYS A 256 -9.09 16.39 12.48
CA LYS A 256 -10.49 16.77 12.73
C LYS A 256 -10.90 17.79 11.68
N TYR A 257 -11.65 17.37 10.65
CA TYR A 257 -12.07 18.26 9.58
C TYR A 257 -13.14 19.28 10.03
N HIS A 258 -12.87 20.55 9.72
CA HIS A 258 -13.88 21.57 9.43
C HIS A 258 -13.32 22.53 8.37
N CYS A 259 -13.12 22.05 7.12
CA CYS A 259 -12.85 22.93 5.98
C CYS A 259 -13.30 22.30 4.65
N PRO A 260 -13.83 23.08 3.68
CA PRO A 260 -14.63 22.54 2.57
C PRO A 260 -13.83 22.22 1.29
N THR A 261 -12.51 22.47 1.23
CA THR A 261 -11.80 22.55 -0.07
C THR A 261 -10.32 22.13 0.00
N VAL A 262 -10.01 20.91 0.46
CA VAL A 262 -8.66 20.29 0.52
C VAL A 262 -7.87 20.58 1.80
N CYS A 263 -7.37 19.51 2.45
CA CYS A 263 -6.35 19.59 3.50
C CYS A 263 -5.12 18.81 3.07
N TYR A 264 -3.97 19.48 3.09
CA TYR A 264 -2.65 18.85 2.94
C TYR A 264 -2.07 18.64 4.34
N CYS A 265 -1.72 17.39 4.68
CA CYS A 265 -0.84 17.11 5.82
C CYS A 265 0.48 16.59 5.27
N CYS A 266 1.45 17.48 5.13
CA CYS A 266 2.84 17.09 4.91
C CYS A 266 3.46 16.74 6.26
N ILE A 267 3.63 15.45 6.53
CA ILE A 267 4.46 15.02 7.66
C ILE A 267 5.90 14.99 7.16
N ARG A 268 6.66 16.03 7.51
CA ARG A 268 8.11 16.00 7.33
C ARG A 268 8.68 15.27 8.55
N VAL A 269 8.91 13.96 8.40
CA VAL A 269 9.70 13.16 9.35
C VAL A 269 11.17 13.26 8.92
#